data_AF-A0A378NCN4-F1
#
_entry.id   AF-A0A378NCN4-F1
#
_cell.length_a   1.000
_cell.length_b   1.000
_cell.length_c   1.000
_cell.angle_alpha   90.00
_cell.angle_beta   90.00
_cell.angle_gamma   90.00
#
_symmetry.space_group_name_H-M   'P 1'
#
loop_
_entity.id
_entity.type
_entity.pdbx_description
1 polymer ?
#
loop_
_entity_poly.entity_id
_entity_poly.type
_entity_poly.pdbx_seq_one_letter_code
_entity_poly.pdbx_strand_id
1 'polypeptide(L)'
;MDTQKLSPAEFKQATKFDSTDFGWIIMSIGMAIGAGIVFLPVQVGLMGMWVFLLSSIIGYPAMYLFQRLFINTLAESPECKDYPTVISGYLGKNWGIFLGVLYFIMLVIWMFVYSTAITNDSASYLLTFGITNTLLSDNPFYGLVLICILVALSSRGEKLLFKISTFMVLTKLFVVAALGLAMIGMWQLHNIGAMPPFGKLIKDAIITLPFTLTSILFLQTLSPMVISYRAKEQSREVARYKALRAMNIAFAILFITVFF
;
A
#
# COMPACT_ATOMS: atom_id res chain seq x y z
N MET A 1 -1.83 -33.69 -2.14
CA MET A 1 -1.96 -33.65 -3.60
C MET A 1 -0.83 -32.81 -4.15
N ASP A 2 0.26 -33.55 -4.38
CA ASP A 2 1.40 -33.41 -5.28
C ASP A 2 2.04 -32.03 -5.52
N THR A 3 3.18 -31.84 -4.84
CA THR A 3 4.32 -31.08 -5.33
C THR A 3 4.85 -31.72 -6.63
N GLN A 4 4.19 -31.48 -7.76
CA GLN A 4 4.84 -31.66 -9.07
C GLN A 4 5.99 -30.66 -9.14
N LYS A 5 7.21 -31.15 -8.89
CA LYS A 5 8.44 -30.38 -9.14
C LYS A 5 8.56 -30.20 -10.66
N LEU A 6 8.12 -29.05 -11.14
CA LEU A 6 8.28 -28.62 -12.53
C LEU A 6 9.77 -28.68 -12.91
N SER A 7 10.08 -29.07 -14.14
CA SER A 7 11.44 -28.94 -14.65
C SER A 7 11.85 -27.45 -14.70
N PRO A 8 13.15 -27.12 -14.67
CA PRO A 8 13.60 -25.72 -14.71
C PRO A 8 13.07 -24.92 -15.91
N ALA A 9 12.87 -25.58 -17.06
CA ALA A 9 12.32 -24.96 -18.26
C ALA A 9 10.82 -24.68 -18.14
N GLU A 10 10.04 -25.64 -17.64
CA GLU A 10 8.60 -25.47 -17.39
C GLU A 10 8.34 -24.44 -16.29
N PHE A 11 9.17 -24.41 -15.24
CA PHE A 11 9.10 -23.40 -14.20
C PHE A 11 9.39 -21.99 -14.77
N LYS A 12 10.40 -21.85 -15.63
CA LYS A 12 10.70 -20.58 -16.29
C LYS A 12 9.58 -20.11 -17.21
N GLN A 13 8.92 -21.04 -17.90
CA GLN A 13 7.78 -20.73 -18.76
C GLN A 13 6.54 -20.34 -17.95
N ALA A 14 6.23 -21.09 -16.89
CA ALA A 14 5.11 -20.82 -15.98
C ALA A 14 5.30 -19.50 -15.21
N THR A 15 6.54 -19.14 -14.87
CA THR A 15 6.88 -17.89 -14.19
C THR A 15 7.12 -16.71 -15.12
N LYS A 16 6.80 -16.80 -16.42
CA LYS A 16 6.95 -15.64 -17.33
C LYS A 16 6.16 -14.44 -16.82
N PHE A 17 6.75 -13.25 -16.95
CA PHE A 17 6.10 -12.00 -16.55
C PHE A 17 4.92 -11.70 -17.49
N ASP A 18 3.76 -11.38 -16.91
CA ASP A 18 2.54 -11.10 -17.65
C ASP A 18 1.85 -9.82 -17.18
N SER A 19 0.72 -9.47 -17.81
CA SER A 19 -0.06 -8.27 -17.44
C SER A 19 -0.69 -8.35 -16.05
N THR A 20 -0.89 -9.56 -15.51
CA THR A 20 -1.38 -9.77 -14.14
C THR A 20 -0.32 -9.32 -13.14
N ASP A 21 0.95 -9.68 -13.38
CA ASP A 21 2.07 -9.22 -12.56
C ASP A 21 2.18 -7.70 -12.53
N PHE A 22 2.10 -7.07 -13.70
CA PHE A 22 2.10 -5.61 -13.80
C PHE A 22 0.92 -4.99 -13.03
N GLY A 23 -0.29 -5.54 -13.20
CA GLY A 23 -1.48 -5.06 -12.49
C GLY A 23 -1.32 -5.11 -10.97
N TRP A 24 -0.83 -6.21 -10.42
CA TRP A 24 -0.64 -6.36 -8.97
C TRP A 24 0.48 -5.48 -8.41
N ILE A 25 1.56 -5.27 -9.16
CA ILE A 25 2.62 -4.31 -8.78
C ILE A 25 2.02 -2.92 -8.66
N ILE A 26 1.27 -2.46 -9.66
CA ILE A 26 0.66 -1.13 -9.65
C ILE A 26 -0.37 -0.98 -8.52
N MET A 27 -1.21 -1.98 -8.28
CA MET A 27 -2.17 -1.95 -7.17
C MET A 27 -1.47 -1.87 -5.81
N SER A 28 -0.38 -2.61 -5.64
CA SER A 28 0.42 -2.60 -4.41
C SER A 28 1.06 -1.24 -4.17
N ILE A 29 1.62 -0.63 -5.21
CA ILE A 29 2.13 0.74 -5.14
C ILE A 29 1.01 1.73 -4.81
N GLY A 30 -0.15 1.60 -5.45
CA GLY A 30 -1.30 2.46 -5.17
C GLY A 30 -1.79 2.42 -3.73
N MET A 31 -1.79 1.22 -3.13
CA MET A 31 -2.10 1.04 -1.72
C MET A 31 -1.09 1.75 -0.82
N ALA A 32 0.21 1.57 -1.05
CA ALA A 32 1.25 2.26 -0.28
C ALA A 32 1.18 3.79 -0.44
N ILE A 33 0.83 4.28 -1.63
CA ILE A 33 0.61 5.71 -1.86
C ILE A 33 -0.53 6.24 -0.98
N GLY A 34 -1.65 5.51 -0.93
CA GLY A 34 -2.79 5.86 -0.08
C GLY A 34 -2.51 5.74 1.42
N ALA A 35 -1.65 4.78 1.81
CA ALA A 35 -1.38 4.47 3.21
C ALA A 35 -0.48 5.49 3.92
N GLY A 36 0.37 6.23 3.20
CA GLY A 36 1.20 7.25 3.87
C GLY A 36 2.34 7.88 3.08
N ILE A 37 2.69 7.38 1.88
CA ILE A 37 3.87 7.91 1.15
C ILE A 37 3.78 9.42 0.91
N VAL A 38 2.57 9.95 0.67
CA VAL A 38 2.35 11.36 0.30
C VAL A 38 2.61 12.30 1.48
N PHE A 39 2.39 11.84 2.71
CA PHE A 39 2.64 12.63 3.91
C PHE A 39 4.08 12.51 4.42
N LEU A 40 4.84 11.56 3.88
CA LEU A 40 6.19 11.29 4.34
C LEU A 40 7.13 12.49 4.17
N PRO A 41 7.17 13.23 3.03
CA PRO A 41 8.05 14.39 2.90
C PRO A 41 7.78 15.46 3.95
N VAL A 42 6.51 15.70 4.29
CA VAL A 42 6.11 16.64 5.35
C VAL A 42 6.63 16.16 6.71
N GLN A 43 6.44 14.88 7.02
CA GLN A 43 6.93 14.29 8.27
C GLN A 43 8.46 14.34 8.38
N VAL A 44 9.18 14.07 7.29
CA VAL A 44 10.65 14.17 7.23
C VAL A 44 11.11 15.61 7.39
N GLY A 45 10.41 16.58 6.79
CA GLY A 45 10.68 18.00 6.99
C GLY A 45 10.52 18.47 8.43
N LEU A 46 9.56 17.90 9.17
CA LEU A 46 9.31 18.23 10.58
C LEU A 46 10.29 17.53 11.54
N MET A 47 10.54 16.24 11.33
CA MET A 47 11.37 15.42 12.23
C MET A 47 12.86 15.48 11.92
N GLY A 48 13.21 15.80 10.68
CA GLY A 48 14.57 15.87 10.18
C GLY A 48 15.04 14.59 9.48
N MET A 49 15.97 14.76 8.54
CA MET A 49 16.52 13.68 7.71
C MET A 49 17.13 12.54 8.52
N TRP A 50 17.95 12.84 9.54
CA TRP A 50 18.64 11.81 10.34
C TRP A 50 17.67 10.90 11.10
N VAL A 51 16.59 11.48 11.61
CA VAL A 51 15.52 10.74 12.30
C VAL A 51 14.84 9.77 11.33
N PHE A 52 14.53 10.25 10.12
CA PHE A 52 13.93 9.43 9.08
C PHE A 52 14.86 8.31 8.59
N LEU A 53 16.14 8.57 8.39
CA LEU A 53 17.11 7.55 7.97
C LEU A 53 17.21 6.43 9.01
N LEU A 54 17.34 6.78 10.29
CA LEU A 54 17.38 5.79 11.37
C LEU A 54 16.07 4.98 11.43
N SER A 55 14.92 5.66 11.32
CA SER A 55 13.61 5.02 11.28
C SER A 55 13.50 4.05 10.10
N SER A 56 14.01 4.42 8.92
CA SER A 56 13.95 3.62 7.68
C SER A 56 14.85 2.39 7.73
N ILE A 57 16.04 2.49 8.32
CA ILE A 57 16.96 1.36 8.51
C ILE A 57 16.30 0.23 9.31
N ILE A 58 15.41 0.56 10.25
CA ILE A 58 14.69 -0.43 11.06
C ILE A 58 13.37 -0.81 10.38
N GLY A 59 12.59 0.20 9.98
CA GLY A 59 11.23 0.01 9.51
C GLY A 59 11.14 -0.73 8.18
N TYR A 60 12.04 -0.43 7.23
CA TYR A 60 11.94 -0.99 5.88
C TYR A 60 12.27 -2.49 5.83
N PRO A 61 13.37 -2.97 6.46
CA PRO A 61 13.62 -4.41 6.57
C PRO A 61 12.50 -5.13 7.34
N ALA A 62 12.00 -4.54 8.43
CA ALA A 62 10.89 -5.11 9.20
C ALA A 62 9.64 -5.28 8.32
N MET A 63 9.29 -4.25 7.53
CA MET A 63 8.15 -4.31 6.62
C MET A 63 8.33 -5.31 5.48
N TYR A 64 9.54 -5.39 4.91
CA TYR A 64 9.84 -6.38 3.89
C TYR A 64 9.65 -7.81 4.44
N LEU A 65 10.19 -8.09 5.62
CA LEU A 65 10.05 -9.40 6.27
C LEU A 65 8.60 -9.71 6.63
N PHE A 66 7.86 -8.72 7.13
CA PHE A 66 6.46 -8.90 7.49
C PHE A 66 5.57 -9.20 6.28
N GLN A 67 5.73 -8.44 5.19
CA GLN A 67 4.98 -8.68 3.94
C GLN A 67 5.35 -10.04 3.32
N ARG A 68 6.63 -10.41 3.37
CA ARG A 68 7.10 -11.72 2.90
C ARG A 68 6.51 -12.87 3.73
N LEU A 69 6.49 -12.73 5.05
CA LEU A 69 5.88 -13.69 5.96
C LEU A 69 4.39 -13.87 5.62
N PHE A 70 3.67 -12.77 5.45
CA PHE A 70 2.25 -12.76 5.10
C PHE A 70 1.97 -13.53 3.81
N ILE A 71 2.75 -13.27 2.73
CA ILE A 71 2.62 -13.99 1.45
C ILE A 71 2.91 -15.48 1.63
N ASN A 72 3.98 -15.83 2.35
CA ASN A 72 4.36 -17.24 2.54
C ASN A 72 3.27 -18.02 3.29
N THR A 73 2.73 -17.44 4.37
CA THR A 73 1.63 -18.06 5.14
C THR A 73 0.39 -18.28 4.28
N LEU A 74 0.00 -17.31 3.46
CA LEU A 74 -1.16 -17.45 2.57
C LEU A 74 -0.93 -18.44 1.42
N ALA A 75 0.27 -18.45 0.85
CA ALA A 75 0.61 -19.34 -0.25
C ALA A 75 0.70 -20.82 0.20
N GLU A 76 1.11 -21.06 1.45
CA GLU A 76 1.23 -22.39 2.05
C GLU A 76 -0.12 -22.92 2.58
N SER A 77 -1.09 -22.05 2.85
CA SER A 77 -2.43 -22.45 3.31
C SER A 77 -3.10 -23.47 2.37
N PRO A 78 -3.63 -24.60 2.91
CA PRO A 78 -4.33 -25.62 2.13
C PRO A 78 -5.58 -25.06 1.43
N GLU A 79 -6.32 -24.21 2.13
CA GLU A 79 -7.47 -23.48 1.60
C GLU A 79 -7.05 -22.04 1.29
N CYS A 80 -7.21 -21.62 0.03
CA CYS A 80 -6.89 -20.26 -0.40
C CYS A 80 -8.07 -19.32 -0.07
N LYS A 81 -8.32 -19.14 1.23
CA LYS A 81 -9.29 -18.21 1.77
C LYS A 81 -8.59 -16.93 2.22
N ASP A 82 -9.37 -15.89 2.48
CA ASP A 82 -8.92 -14.62 3.02
C ASP A 82 -8.14 -14.80 4.33
N TYR A 83 -7.17 -13.91 4.59
CA TYR A 83 -6.26 -14.02 5.74
C TYR A 83 -6.97 -14.17 7.10
N PRO A 84 -8.08 -13.45 7.40
CA PRO A 84 -8.83 -13.66 8.63
C PRO A 84 -9.35 -15.10 8.77
N THR A 85 -9.81 -15.71 7.67
CA THR A 85 -10.27 -17.10 7.67
C THR A 85 -9.12 -18.09 7.88
N VAL A 86 -7.96 -17.84 7.27
CA VAL A 86 -6.75 -18.65 7.50
C VAL A 86 -6.32 -18.59 8.97
N ILE A 87 -6.23 -17.39 9.55
CA ILE A 87 -5.89 -17.20 10.96
C ILE A 87 -6.93 -17.82 11.89
N SER A 88 -8.22 -17.71 11.56
CA SER A 88 -9.31 -18.37 12.31
C SER A 88 -9.16 -19.89 12.31
N GLY A 89 -8.69 -20.48 11.20
CA GLY A 89 -8.38 -21.89 11.10
C GLY A 89 -7.26 -22.35 12.04
N TYR A 90 -6.25 -21.49 12.28
CA TYR A 90 -5.15 -21.77 13.20
C TYR A 90 -5.50 -21.52 14.67
N LEU A 91 -6.28 -20.48 14.99
CA LEU A 91 -6.57 -20.06 16.38
C LEU A 91 -7.89 -20.63 16.95
N GLY A 92 -8.73 -21.24 16.12
CA GLY A 92 -10.02 -21.82 16.51
C GLY A 92 -11.20 -20.84 16.45
N LYS A 93 -12.41 -21.38 16.53
CA LYS A 93 -13.68 -20.68 16.23
C LYS A 93 -13.90 -19.38 17.03
N ASN A 94 -13.60 -19.39 18.33
CA ASN A 94 -13.86 -18.23 19.21
C ASN A 94 -12.91 -17.06 18.91
N TRP A 95 -11.63 -17.37 18.69
CA TRP A 95 -10.64 -16.38 18.27
C TRP A 95 -10.90 -15.87 16.86
N GLY A 96 -11.42 -16.73 15.97
CA GLY A 96 -11.84 -16.33 14.64
C GLY A 96 -12.99 -15.32 14.66
N ILE A 97 -14.00 -15.50 15.51
CA ILE A 97 -15.09 -14.52 15.68
C ILE A 97 -14.54 -13.19 16.23
N PHE A 98 -13.70 -13.23 17.26
CA PHE A 98 -13.10 -12.03 17.83
C PHE A 98 -12.29 -11.24 16.80
N LEU A 99 -11.41 -11.92 16.05
CA LEU A 99 -10.62 -11.30 14.99
C LEU A 99 -11.47 -10.81 13.82
N GLY A 100 -12.53 -11.52 13.48
CA GLY A 100 -13.50 -11.10 12.47
C GLY A 100 -14.21 -9.79 12.84
N VAL A 101 -14.66 -9.66 14.09
CA VAL A 101 -15.26 -8.41 14.60
C VAL A 101 -14.24 -7.27 14.58
N LEU A 102 -13.01 -7.53 15.04
CA LEU A 102 -11.95 -6.52 15.04
C LEU A 102 -11.60 -6.06 13.61
N TYR A 103 -11.52 -7.01 12.68
CA TYR A 103 -11.31 -6.73 11.26
C TYR A 103 -12.46 -5.90 10.66
N PHE A 104 -13.71 -6.24 10.98
CA PHE A 104 -14.88 -5.48 10.54
C PHE A 104 -14.86 -4.03 11.06
N ILE A 105 -14.61 -3.83 12.35
CA ILE A 105 -14.53 -2.48 12.95
C ILE A 105 -13.41 -1.68 12.26
N MET A 106 -12.24 -2.30 12.06
CA MET A 106 -11.12 -1.66 11.37
C MET A 106 -11.50 -1.22 9.95
N LEU A 107 -12.17 -2.08 9.16
CA LEU A 107 -12.61 -1.73 7.80
C LEU A 107 -13.61 -0.57 7.80
N VAL A 108 -14.57 -0.57 8.73
CA VAL A 108 -15.57 0.51 8.87
C VAL A 108 -14.89 1.85 9.19
N ILE A 109 -13.92 1.85 10.11
CA ILE A 109 -13.15 3.06 10.44
C ILE A 109 -12.44 3.59 9.19
N TRP A 110 -11.72 2.72 8.47
CA TRP A 110 -11.02 3.14 7.24
C TRP A 110 -11.96 3.66 6.16
N MET A 111 -13.13 3.04 5.99
CA MET A 111 -14.15 3.52 5.06
C MET A 111 -14.55 4.97 5.36
N PHE A 112 -14.79 5.30 6.63
CA PHE A 112 -15.13 6.66 7.03
C PHE A 112 -13.96 7.63 6.89
N VAL A 113 -12.75 7.24 7.31
CA VAL A 113 -11.55 8.09 7.20
C VAL A 113 -11.26 8.47 5.74
N TYR A 114 -11.28 7.52 4.82
CA TYR A 114 -11.06 7.83 3.40
C TYR A 114 -12.21 8.61 2.79
N SER A 115 -13.45 8.34 3.21
CA SER A 115 -14.61 9.10 2.74
C SER A 115 -14.54 10.57 3.15
N THR A 116 -14.21 10.86 4.41
CA THR A 116 -14.08 12.23 4.90
C THR A 116 -12.89 12.94 4.27
N ALA A 117 -11.76 12.24 4.11
CA ALA A 117 -10.59 12.77 3.40
C ALA A 117 -10.95 13.18 1.96
N ILE A 118 -11.59 12.30 1.18
CA ILE A 118 -12.01 12.62 -0.20
C ILE A 118 -12.97 13.82 -0.21
N THR A 119 -13.95 13.85 0.70
CA THR A 119 -14.94 14.94 0.77
C THR A 119 -14.27 16.29 1.07
N ASN A 120 -13.35 16.32 2.04
CA ASN A 120 -12.67 17.54 2.47
C ASN A 120 -11.64 18.00 1.43
N ASP A 121 -10.85 17.09 0.87
CA ASP A 121 -9.84 17.41 -0.14
C ASP A 121 -10.51 17.95 -1.40
N SER A 122 -11.54 17.27 -1.90
CA SER A 122 -12.27 17.70 -3.10
C SER A 122 -12.94 19.05 -2.91
N ALA A 123 -13.61 19.28 -1.77
CA ALA A 123 -14.19 20.59 -1.46
C ALA A 123 -13.12 21.69 -1.37
N SER A 124 -11.99 21.41 -0.72
CA SER A 124 -10.87 22.36 -0.60
C SER A 124 -10.26 22.70 -1.96
N TYR A 125 -10.11 21.73 -2.86
CA TYR A 125 -9.62 21.98 -4.22
C TYR A 125 -10.60 22.81 -5.04
N LEU A 126 -11.90 22.50 -4.99
CA LEU A 126 -12.92 23.27 -5.71
C LEU A 126 -12.98 24.73 -5.24
N LEU A 127 -12.82 24.97 -3.94
CA LEU A 127 -12.71 26.31 -3.37
C LEU A 127 -11.41 27.01 -3.81
N THR A 128 -10.26 26.32 -3.69
CA THR A 128 -8.94 26.87 -4.02
C THR A 128 -8.82 27.26 -5.50
N PHE A 129 -9.44 26.51 -6.41
CA PHE A 129 -9.47 26.82 -7.84
C PHE A 129 -10.63 27.75 -8.25
N GLY A 130 -11.40 28.28 -7.30
CA GLY A 130 -12.47 29.25 -7.55
C GLY A 130 -13.70 28.67 -8.27
N ILE A 131 -13.86 27.34 -8.29
CA ILE A 131 -15.04 26.68 -8.85
C ILE A 131 -16.24 26.86 -7.91
N THR A 132 -15.99 26.97 -6.60
CA THR A 132 -17.01 27.28 -5.59
C THR A 132 -16.61 28.44 -4.70
N ASN A 133 -17.59 29.23 -4.26
CA ASN A 133 -17.37 30.36 -3.34
C ASN A 133 -17.41 29.96 -1.85
N THR A 134 -17.87 28.73 -1.57
CA THR A 134 -18.01 28.18 -0.23
C THR A 134 -17.43 26.76 -0.17
N LEU A 135 -17.13 26.30 1.03
CA LEU A 135 -16.61 24.97 1.26
C LEU A 135 -17.76 23.95 1.16
N LEU A 136 -17.79 23.19 0.07
CA LEU A 136 -18.86 22.21 -0.18
C LEU A 136 -18.95 21.10 0.87
N SER A 137 -17.86 20.82 1.60
CA SER A 137 -17.84 19.80 2.66
C SER A 137 -18.74 20.14 3.84
N ASP A 138 -19.10 21.41 4.03
CA ASP A 138 -20.04 21.83 5.09
C ASP A 138 -21.46 21.34 4.80
N ASN A 139 -21.77 21.00 3.54
CA ASN A 139 -23.04 20.43 3.13
C ASN A 139 -22.98 18.88 3.16
N PRO A 140 -23.76 18.21 4.04
CA PRO A 140 -23.79 16.75 4.13
C PRO A 140 -24.14 16.04 2.80
N PHE A 141 -24.88 16.70 1.91
CA PHE A 141 -25.26 16.13 0.62
C PHE A 141 -24.06 15.96 -0.32
N TYR A 142 -23.02 16.81 -0.21
CA TYR A 142 -21.83 16.71 -1.05
C TYR A 142 -21.06 15.42 -0.77
N GLY A 143 -20.78 15.15 0.52
CA GLY A 143 -20.15 13.91 0.96
C GLY A 143 -20.98 12.69 0.58
N LEU A 144 -22.31 12.74 0.76
CA LEU A 144 -23.20 11.64 0.40
C LEU A 144 -23.13 11.29 -1.10
N VAL A 145 -23.21 12.30 -1.98
CA VAL A 145 -23.12 12.11 -3.43
C VAL A 145 -21.78 11.50 -3.82
N LEU A 146 -20.67 11.99 -3.24
CA LEU A 146 -19.34 11.44 -3.48
C LEU A 146 -19.25 9.96 -3.06
N ILE A 147 -19.74 9.60 -1.87
CA ILE A 147 -19.76 8.21 -1.41
C ILE A 147 -20.59 7.33 -2.35
N CYS A 148 -21.77 7.79 -2.77
CA CYS A 148 -22.61 7.04 -3.70
C CYS A 148 -21.88 6.77 -5.03
N ILE A 149 -21.15 7.76 -5.56
CA ILE A 149 -20.35 7.59 -6.78
C ILE A 149 -19.21 6.59 -6.55
N LEU A 150 -18.48 6.69 -5.43
CA LEU A 150 -17.40 5.78 -5.09
C LEU A 150 -17.90 4.33 -4.96
N VAL A 151 -19.00 4.13 -4.23
CA VAL A 151 -19.63 2.81 -4.08
C VAL A 151 -20.11 2.26 -5.43
N ALA A 152 -20.71 3.11 -6.28
CA ALA A 152 -21.14 2.73 -7.62
C ALA A 152 -19.97 2.38 -8.56
N LEU A 153 -18.79 2.96 -8.36
CA LEU A 153 -17.57 2.59 -9.09
C LEU A 153 -16.97 1.30 -8.54
N SER A 154 -16.93 1.14 -7.22
CA SER A 154 -16.43 -0.06 -6.54
C SER A 154 -17.30 -1.30 -6.77
N SER A 155 -18.60 -1.13 -7.02
CA SER A 155 -19.52 -2.23 -7.30
C SER A 155 -19.45 -2.74 -8.75
N ARG A 156 -18.75 -2.03 -9.65
CA ARG A 156 -18.51 -2.49 -11.02
C ARG A 156 -17.43 -3.57 -11.03
N GLY A 157 -17.38 -4.32 -12.14
CA GLY A 157 -16.45 -5.45 -12.27
C GLY A 157 -14.98 -5.07 -12.10
N GLU A 158 -14.20 -6.02 -11.57
CA GLU A 158 -12.77 -5.88 -11.24
C GLU A 158 -11.96 -5.21 -12.35
N LYS A 159 -12.21 -5.54 -13.62
CA LYS A 159 -11.47 -4.98 -14.77
C LYS A 159 -11.53 -3.45 -14.84
N LEU A 160 -12.68 -2.85 -14.51
CA LEU A 160 -12.82 -1.40 -14.50
C LEU A 160 -12.06 -0.79 -13.32
N LEU A 161 -12.18 -1.42 -12.15
CA LEU A 161 -11.46 -1.02 -10.93
C LEU A 161 -9.95 -1.02 -11.18
N PHE A 162 -9.40 -2.12 -11.69
CA PHE A 162 -7.99 -2.22 -12.05
C PHE A 162 -7.56 -1.12 -13.03
N LYS A 163 -8.33 -0.86 -14.08
CA LYS A 163 -7.99 0.17 -15.08
C LYS A 163 -7.95 1.58 -14.49
N ILE A 164 -8.96 1.94 -13.69
CA ILE A 164 -9.04 3.25 -13.03
C ILE A 164 -7.91 3.39 -12.02
N SER A 165 -7.71 2.40 -11.16
CA SER A 165 -6.64 2.40 -10.16
C SER A 165 -5.27 2.50 -10.82
N THR A 166 -5.00 1.74 -11.89
CA THR A 166 -3.72 1.84 -12.62
C THR A 166 -3.48 3.24 -13.16
N PHE A 167 -4.48 3.87 -13.78
CA PHE A 167 -4.35 5.25 -14.24
C PHE A 167 -4.03 6.21 -13.09
N MET A 168 -4.79 6.17 -11.99
CA MET A 168 -4.58 7.04 -10.84
C MET A 168 -3.19 6.88 -10.21
N VAL A 169 -2.72 5.64 -10.06
CA VAL A 169 -1.42 5.34 -9.47
C VAL A 169 -0.28 5.83 -10.35
N LEU A 170 -0.35 5.55 -11.65
CA LEU A 170 0.68 5.99 -12.60
C LEU A 170 0.74 7.52 -12.68
N THR A 171 -0.41 8.20 -12.68
CA THR A 171 -0.45 9.66 -12.63
C THR A 171 0.20 10.19 -11.35
N LYS A 172 -0.11 9.62 -10.17
CA LYS A 172 0.50 10.04 -8.90
C LYS A 172 2.01 9.82 -8.87
N LEU A 173 2.47 8.63 -9.27
CA LEU A 173 3.91 8.33 -9.36
C LEU A 173 4.63 9.28 -10.32
N PHE A 174 4.02 9.56 -11.48
CA PHE A 174 4.59 10.50 -12.44
C PHE A 174 4.73 11.90 -11.85
N VAL A 175 3.69 12.41 -11.17
CA VAL A 175 3.75 13.72 -10.51
C VAL A 175 4.82 13.75 -9.42
N VAL A 176 4.91 12.72 -8.58
CA VAL A 176 5.95 12.63 -7.54
C VAL A 176 7.35 12.62 -8.16
N ALA A 177 7.58 11.80 -9.20
CA ALA A 177 8.86 11.74 -9.89
C ALA A 177 9.21 13.06 -10.60
N ALA A 178 8.24 13.71 -11.25
CA ALA A 178 8.43 14.98 -11.92
C ALA A 178 8.76 16.10 -10.93
N LEU A 179 8.06 16.15 -9.78
CA LEU A 179 8.38 17.08 -8.70
C LEU A 179 9.78 16.81 -8.13
N GLY A 180 10.12 15.55 -7.85
CA GLY A 180 11.46 15.16 -7.40
C GLY A 180 12.55 15.64 -8.36
N LEU A 181 12.40 15.39 -9.66
CA LEU A 181 13.32 15.85 -10.70
C LEU A 181 13.41 17.38 -10.80
N ALA A 182 12.28 18.09 -10.74
CA ALA A 182 12.25 19.54 -10.77
C ALA A 182 12.92 20.17 -9.54
N MET A 183 12.87 19.49 -8.39
CA MET A 183 13.50 19.96 -7.16
C MET A 183 15.01 19.80 -7.12
N ILE A 184 15.64 19.01 -8.00
CA ILE A 184 17.11 18.80 -8.03
C ILE A 184 17.87 20.13 -8.08
N GLY A 185 17.41 21.10 -8.88
CA GLY A 185 18.03 22.41 -8.98
C GLY A 185 17.89 23.28 -7.71
N MET A 186 16.96 22.93 -6.83
CA MET A 186 16.71 23.62 -5.55
C MET A 186 17.38 22.92 -4.36
N TRP A 187 18.14 21.85 -4.59
CA TRP A 187 18.83 21.13 -3.52
C TRP A 187 19.95 21.98 -2.94
N GLN A 188 19.84 22.23 -1.64
CA GLN A 188 20.80 23.01 -0.89
C GLN A 188 21.31 22.16 0.26
N LEU A 189 22.57 21.72 0.18
CA LEU A 189 23.16 20.83 1.19
C LEU A 189 23.22 21.46 2.59
N HIS A 190 23.13 22.80 2.69
CA HIS A 190 23.04 23.50 3.97
C HIS A 190 21.71 23.23 4.72
N ASN A 191 20.66 22.75 4.03
CA ASN A 191 19.40 22.37 4.65
C ASN A 191 19.49 21.02 5.38
N ILE A 192 20.59 20.28 5.23
CA ILE A 192 20.84 19.07 6.01
C ILE A 192 21.17 19.51 7.44
N GLY A 193 20.17 19.39 8.32
CA GLY A 193 20.31 19.75 9.73
C GLY A 193 21.40 18.95 10.43
N ALA A 194 21.98 19.54 11.48
CA ALA A 194 22.93 18.84 12.34
C ALA A 194 22.32 17.58 12.95
N MET A 195 23.15 16.57 13.22
CA MET A 195 22.70 15.35 13.87
C MET A 195 22.13 15.68 15.26
N PRO A 196 20.88 15.29 15.57
CA PRO A 196 20.30 15.53 16.89
C PRO A 196 21.08 14.78 17.98
N PRO A 197 21.01 15.23 19.25
CA PRO A 197 21.51 14.45 20.37
C PRO A 197 20.95 13.03 20.37
N PHE A 198 21.78 12.02 20.66
CA PHE A 198 21.44 10.61 20.50
C PHE A 198 20.10 10.21 21.15
N GLY A 199 19.82 10.68 22.37
CA GLY A 199 18.57 10.40 23.05
C GLY A 199 17.32 10.96 22.33
N LYS A 200 17.43 12.17 21.75
CA LYS A 200 16.35 12.77 20.95
C LYS A 200 16.19 12.03 19.62
N LEU A 201 17.29 11.69 18.96
CA LEU A 201 17.30 10.94 17.71
C LEU A 201 16.53 9.62 17.83
N ILE A 202 16.78 8.83 18.88
CA ILE A 202 16.10 7.54 19.10
C ILE A 202 14.62 7.75 19.40
N LYS A 203 14.28 8.70 20.29
CA LYS A 203 12.89 9.00 20.62
C LYS A 203 12.09 9.41 19.39
N ASP A 204 12.61 10.35 18.60
CA ASP A 204 11.94 10.88 17.42
C ASP A 204 11.88 9.82 16.31
N ALA A 205 12.88 8.93 16.21
CA ALA A 205 12.87 7.83 15.25
C ALA A 205 11.76 6.82 15.57
N ILE A 206 11.54 6.52 16.86
CA ILE A 206 10.43 5.65 17.31
C ILE A 206 9.08 6.31 17.01
N ILE A 207 8.94 7.61 17.25
CA ILE A 207 7.71 8.35 16.92
C ILE A 207 7.46 8.38 15.41
N THR A 208 8.52 8.40 14.61
CA THR A 208 8.45 8.42 13.14
C THR A 208 8.22 7.03 12.54
N LEU A 209 8.53 5.94 13.27
CA LEU A 209 8.40 4.57 12.77
C LEU A 209 7.04 4.26 12.16
N PRO A 210 5.89 4.59 12.76
CA PRO A 210 4.58 4.31 12.14
C PRO A 210 4.43 4.92 10.74
N PHE A 211 4.91 6.15 10.53
CA PHE A 211 4.87 6.83 9.23
C PHE A 211 5.82 6.17 8.23
N THR A 212 7.02 5.83 8.69
CA THR A 212 8.00 5.09 7.89
C THR A 212 7.44 3.73 7.46
N LEU A 213 6.89 2.95 8.39
CA LEU A 213 6.31 1.63 8.11
C LEU A 213 5.14 1.75 7.12
N THR A 214 4.22 2.69 7.34
CA THR A 214 3.03 2.89 6.50
C THR A 214 3.35 3.41 5.10
N SER A 215 4.48 4.11 4.91
CA SER A 215 4.89 4.64 3.60
C SER A 215 5.12 3.58 2.51
N ILE A 216 5.40 2.34 2.91
CA ILE A 216 5.74 1.21 2.02
C ILE A 216 4.86 -0.03 2.30
N LEU A 217 3.78 0.16 3.05
CA LEU A 217 2.87 -0.87 3.49
C LEU A 217 1.77 -1.11 2.45
N PHE A 218 1.63 -2.34 1.97
CA PHE A 218 0.53 -2.70 1.05
C PHE A 218 -0.13 -4.05 1.37
N LEU A 219 -0.22 -4.41 2.66
CA LEU A 219 -0.77 -5.71 3.09
C LEU A 219 -2.16 -6.05 2.55
N GLN A 220 -3.03 -5.06 2.40
CA GLN A 220 -4.41 -5.29 1.96
C GLN A 220 -4.49 -5.78 0.51
N THR A 221 -3.46 -5.50 -0.32
CA THR A 221 -3.39 -6.04 -1.68
C THR A 221 -2.74 -7.42 -1.71
N LEU A 222 -1.95 -7.80 -0.70
CA LEU A 222 -1.24 -9.08 -0.69
C LEU A 222 -2.18 -10.28 -0.67
N SER A 223 -3.24 -10.22 0.14
CA SER A 223 -4.20 -11.33 0.22
C SER A 223 -4.91 -11.59 -1.12
N PRO A 224 -5.58 -10.60 -1.74
CA PRO A 224 -6.22 -10.82 -3.03
C PRO A 224 -5.20 -11.10 -4.15
N MET A 225 -3.98 -10.57 -4.06
CA MET A 225 -2.88 -10.91 -4.98
C MET A 225 -2.53 -12.39 -4.94
N VAL A 226 -2.25 -12.93 -3.74
CA VAL A 226 -1.92 -14.35 -3.58
C VAL A 226 -3.08 -15.25 -4.01
N ILE A 227 -4.33 -14.88 -3.68
CA ILE A 227 -5.53 -15.60 -4.11
C ILE A 227 -5.64 -15.61 -5.64
N SER A 228 -5.43 -14.46 -6.29
CA SER A 228 -5.47 -14.35 -7.75
C SER A 228 -4.42 -15.22 -8.44
N TYR A 229 -3.20 -15.29 -7.92
CA TYR A 229 -2.17 -16.17 -8.46
C TYR A 229 -2.49 -17.65 -8.20
N ARG A 230 -2.98 -17.99 -7.02
CA ARG A 230 -3.38 -19.37 -6.66
C ARG A 230 -4.56 -19.88 -7.48
N ALA A 231 -5.43 -19.00 -7.96
CA ALA A 231 -6.54 -19.35 -8.84
C ALA A 231 -6.12 -19.56 -10.30
N LYS A 232 -5.05 -18.91 -10.76
CA LYS A 232 -4.55 -18.99 -12.15
C LYS A 232 -3.50 -20.07 -12.35
N GLU A 233 -2.67 -20.32 -11.35
CA GLU A 233 -1.52 -21.23 -11.44
C GLU A 233 -1.86 -22.60 -10.83
N GLN A 234 -1.50 -23.66 -11.55
CA GLN A 234 -1.68 -25.05 -11.09
C GLN A 234 -0.74 -25.39 -9.92
N SER A 235 0.47 -24.83 -9.92
CA SER A 235 1.47 -25.06 -8.87
C SER A 235 1.47 -23.97 -7.81
N ARG A 236 1.41 -24.39 -6.54
CA ARG A 236 1.54 -23.50 -5.37
C ARG A 236 2.88 -22.77 -5.36
N GLU A 237 3.95 -23.43 -5.81
CA GLU A 237 5.29 -22.86 -5.84
C GLU A 237 5.40 -21.73 -6.88
N VAL A 238 4.77 -21.89 -8.05
CA VAL A 238 4.71 -20.86 -9.09
C VAL A 238 3.91 -19.65 -8.60
N ALA A 239 2.75 -19.88 -7.99
CA ALA A 239 1.94 -18.80 -7.41
C ALA A 239 2.71 -18.02 -6.33
N ARG A 240 3.40 -18.73 -5.42
CA ARG A 240 4.24 -18.11 -4.39
C ARG A 240 5.37 -17.28 -5.01
N TYR A 241 6.04 -17.83 -6.02
CA TYR A 241 7.13 -17.14 -6.71
C TYR A 241 6.65 -15.85 -7.40
N LYS A 242 5.54 -15.90 -8.15
CA LYS A 242 4.96 -14.73 -8.81
C LYS A 242 4.53 -13.66 -7.79
N ALA A 243 3.87 -14.07 -6.70
CA ALA A 243 3.46 -13.16 -5.63
C ALA A 243 4.66 -12.47 -4.96
N LEU A 244 5.71 -13.22 -4.61
CA LEU A 244 6.94 -12.66 -4.03
C LEU A 244 7.67 -11.75 -5.02
N ARG A 245 7.71 -12.10 -6.32
CA ARG A 245 8.30 -11.25 -7.35
C ARG A 245 7.54 -9.92 -7.47
N ALA A 246 6.21 -9.95 -7.53
CA ALA A 246 5.39 -8.74 -7.58
C ALA A 246 5.62 -7.85 -6.34
N MET A 247 5.62 -8.45 -5.14
CA MET A 247 5.94 -7.74 -3.90
C MET A 247 7.33 -7.10 -3.95
N ASN A 248 8.36 -7.83 -4.37
CA ASN A 248 9.73 -7.33 -4.41
C ASN A 248 9.89 -6.15 -5.39
N ILE A 249 9.26 -6.23 -6.57
CA ILE A 249 9.29 -5.14 -7.55
C ILE A 249 8.55 -3.91 -7.01
N ALA A 250 7.35 -4.10 -6.45
CA ALA A 250 6.59 -3.00 -5.85
C ALA A 250 7.38 -2.33 -4.71
N PHE A 251 7.96 -3.14 -3.82
CA PHE A 251 8.79 -2.66 -2.72
C PHE A 251 10.00 -1.88 -3.21
N ALA A 252 10.71 -2.36 -4.24
CA ALA A 252 11.87 -1.68 -4.81
C ALA A 252 11.49 -0.33 -5.44
N ILE A 253 10.38 -0.28 -6.19
CA ILE A 253 9.88 0.97 -6.79
C ILE A 253 9.52 1.97 -5.69
N LEU A 254 8.79 1.54 -4.66
CA LEU A 254 8.43 2.39 -3.52
C LEU A 254 9.66 2.88 -2.77
N PHE A 255 10.63 2.01 -2.50
CA PHE A 255 11.90 2.36 -1.86
C PHE A 255 12.62 3.46 -2.65
N ILE A 256 12.79 3.29 -3.95
CA ILE A 256 13.43 4.29 -4.82
C ILE A 256 12.63 5.59 -4.81
N THR A 257 11.31 5.51 -4.90
CA THR A 257 10.42 6.68 -4.95
C THR A 257 10.46 7.48 -3.63
N VAL A 258 10.69 6.84 -2.49
CA VAL A 258 10.79 7.54 -1.19
C VAL A 258 12.15 8.21 -1.01
N PHE A 259 13.23 7.54 -1.43
CA PHE A 259 14.59 8.04 -1.21
C PHE A 259 15.08 9.02 -2.27
N PHE A 260 14.37 9.10 -3.40
CA PHE A 260 14.62 10.06 -4.47
C PHE A 260 13.81 11.35 -4.23
#